data_AF-A0A9D2RCH6-F1
#
_entry.id   AF-A0A9D2RCH6-F1
#
_cell.length_a   1.000
_cell.length_b   1.000
_cell.length_c   1.000
_cell.angle_alpha   90.00
_cell.angle_beta   90.00
_cell.angle_gamma   90.00
#
_symmetry.space_group_name_H-M   'P 1'
#
loop_
_entity.id
_entity.type
_entity.pdbx_description
1 polymer ?
#
loop_
_entity_poly.entity_id
_entity_poly.type
_entity_poly.pdbx_seq_one_letter_code
_entity_poly.pdbx_strand_id
1 'polypeptide(L)'
;MKNRMRKIRLTACAVTAAFALAACGGSDDKETSGAAAQTGSQDASEAADHTGDDGTADAALMEKYASVQEFLDAPSVKEELTDPVRSALPEDSGMSMEILGEDNKLIYSIIVEDSSLAKQMTKHPEEIDSGFDGMASGLESVASGLSDAVDVTDPVVVLRYVTADGTEIASREYTAQ
;
A
#
# COMPACT_ATOMS: atom_id res chain seq x y z
N MET A 1 0.10 42.23 -9.85
CA MET A 1 -1.14 42.21 -9.05
C MET A 1 -0.88 41.39 -7.79
N LYS A 2 -1.53 41.74 -6.67
CA LYS A 2 -1.12 41.45 -5.27
C LYS A 2 -1.11 39.96 -4.90
N ASN A 3 0.06 39.46 -4.48
CA ASN A 3 0.18 38.18 -3.77
C ASN A 3 -0.13 38.41 -2.28
N ARG A 4 -1.07 37.60 -1.77
CA ARG A 4 -1.69 37.76 -0.45
C ARG A 4 -0.80 37.17 0.64
N MET A 5 -0.09 38.03 1.36
CA MET A 5 0.42 37.72 2.69
C MET A 5 -0.73 37.70 3.70
N ARG A 6 -0.78 36.66 4.56
CA ARG A 6 -1.22 36.77 5.97
C ARG A 6 -0.80 35.51 6.74
N LYS A 7 0.38 35.63 7.35
CA LYS A 7 0.86 34.81 8.46
C LYS A 7 0.01 35.18 9.69
N ILE A 8 -0.64 34.22 10.34
CA ILE A 8 -1.11 34.38 11.73
C ILE A 8 -0.66 33.16 12.52
N ARG A 9 0.02 33.46 13.62
CA ARG A 9 0.70 32.59 14.56
C ARG A 9 -0.23 32.21 15.73
N LEU A 10 0.00 31.00 16.25
CA LEU A 10 0.16 30.67 17.68
C LEU A 10 -1.03 30.87 18.63
N THR A 11 -1.62 29.77 19.13
CA THR A 11 -2.25 29.61 20.48
C THR A 11 -2.60 28.12 20.65
N ALA A 12 -2.43 27.36 21.74
CA ALA A 12 -1.66 27.38 22.98
C ALA A 12 -1.75 25.94 23.58
N CYS A 13 -0.78 25.55 24.39
CA CYS A 13 -0.73 24.27 25.12
C CYS A 13 -1.78 24.19 26.25
N ALA A 14 -2.38 23.00 26.45
CA ALA A 14 -2.81 22.47 27.76
C ALA A 14 -3.18 20.96 27.60
N VAL A 15 -2.35 20.02 28.08
CA VAL A 15 -2.53 19.26 29.36
C VAL A 15 -3.72 18.28 29.27
N THR A 16 -3.52 16.96 29.24
CA THR A 16 -3.27 16.14 30.45
C THR A 16 -2.87 14.71 30.09
N ALA A 17 -1.94 14.16 30.87
CA ALA A 17 -1.57 12.76 30.90
C ALA A 17 -2.47 11.96 31.85
N ALA A 18 -2.77 10.70 31.51
CA ALA A 18 -3.17 9.67 32.46
C ALA A 18 -2.69 8.30 31.97
N PHE A 19 -1.50 7.90 32.43
CA PHE A 19 -1.10 6.50 32.51
C PHE A 19 -1.84 5.85 33.69
N ALA A 20 -2.51 4.73 33.46
CA ALA A 20 -2.92 3.83 34.53
C ALA A 20 -2.51 2.40 34.16
N LEU A 21 -1.50 1.91 34.88
CA LEU A 21 -1.16 0.49 35.01
C LEU A 21 -1.93 -0.08 36.21
N ALA A 22 -2.75 -1.10 36.00
CA ALA A 22 -3.28 -2.07 36.97
C ALA A 22 -4.20 -3.04 36.19
N ALA A 23 -4.24 -4.35 36.35
CA ALA A 23 -3.54 -5.27 37.23
C ALA A 23 -3.73 -6.69 36.66
N CYS A 24 -2.76 -7.57 36.90
CA CYS A 24 -2.91 -9.01 36.83
C CYS A 24 -3.62 -9.49 38.12
N GLY A 25 -4.54 -10.45 38.01
CA GLY A 25 -4.86 -11.36 39.11
C GLY A 25 -6.30 -11.35 39.63
N GLY A 26 -6.95 -12.50 39.48
CA GLY A 26 -7.43 -13.25 40.64
C GLY A 26 -8.86 -13.02 41.12
N SER A 27 -9.76 -13.84 40.56
CA SER A 27 -10.75 -14.70 41.24
C SER A 27 -11.94 -14.14 42.06
N ASP A 28 -12.99 -14.97 41.97
CA ASP A 28 -14.17 -15.15 42.83
C ASP A 28 -15.35 -14.16 42.69
N ASP A 29 -16.62 -14.57 42.65
CA ASP A 29 -17.29 -15.85 42.40
C ASP A 29 -18.81 -15.61 42.47
N LYS A 30 -19.61 -16.60 42.03
CA LYS A 30 -21.04 -16.81 42.27
C LYS A 30 -22.08 -15.90 41.56
N GLU A 31 -23.17 -16.41 40.99
CA GLU A 31 -23.74 -17.77 41.00
C GLU A 31 -24.88 -17.88 39.97
N THR A 32 -25.05 -19.11 39.43
CA THR A 32 -26.34 -19.83 39.29
C THR A 32 -27.37 -19.29 38.27
N SER A 33 -27.97 -20.07 37.36
CA SER A 33 -28.22 -21.51 37.24
C SER A 33 -28.44 -21.79 35.74
N GLY A 34 -27.81 -22.79 35.13
CA GLY A 34 -28.39 -24.14 35.00
C GLY A 34 -28.75 -24.37 33.53
N ALA A 35 -27.95 -25.10 32.75
CA ALA A 35 -27.99 -26.57 32.59
C ALA A 35 -29.30 -27.02 31.89
N ALA A 36 -29.32 -27.91 30.92
CA ALA A 36 -28.44 -29.01 30.55
C ALA A 36 -28.76 -29.36 29.07
N ALA A 37 -27.75 -29.67 28.25
CA ALA A 37 -27.29 -31.01 27.93
C ALA A 37 -28.13 -31.79 26.90
N GLN A 38 -27.36 -32.24 25.89
CA GLN A 38 -27.36 -33.58 25.31
C GLN A 38 -28.34 -33.97 24.18
N THR A 39 -27.68 -34.32 23.07
CA THR A 39 -27.87 -35.57 22.30
C THR A 39 -28.87 -35.57 21.15
N GLY A 40 -28.36 -35.80 19.94
CA GLY A 40 -28.83 -36.92 19.12
C GLY A 40 -29.40 -36.62 17.74
N SER A 41 -28.61 -37.03 16.72
CA SER A 41 -29.01 -37.74 15.49
C SER A 41 -29.87 -37.10 14.37
N GLN A 42 -29.26 -37.11 13.18
CA GLN A 42 -29.69 -37.74 11.91
C GLN A 42 -30.72 -37.09 10.96
N ASP A 43 -30.52 -37.48 9.68
CA ASP A 43 -31.30 -37.29 8.44
C ASP A 43 -31.14 -35.91 7.74
N ALA A 44 -30.48 -35.74 6.60
CA ALA A 44 -30.41 -36.41 5.28
C ALA A 44 -31.54 -36.04 4.29
N SER A 45 -31.08 -35.77 3.05
CA SER A 45 -31.81 -35.47 1.80
C SER A 45 -32.43 -34.05 1.72
N GLU A 46 -32.41 -33.32 0.60
CA GLU A 46 -32.41 -33.70 -0.81
C GLU A 46 -31.60 -32.74 -1.69
N ALA A 47 -31.14 -33.28 -2.82
CA ALA A 47 -30.62 -32.55 -3.96
C ALA A 47 -31.76 -31.98 -4.83
N ALA A 48 -31.54 -30.78 -5.37
CA ALA A 48 -32.05 -30.31 -6.66
C ALA A 48 -31.20 -29.09 -7.01
N ASP A 49 -30.15 -29.23 -7.83
CA ASP A 49 -30.17 -28.90 -9.26
C ASP A 49 -31.17 -27.79 -9.61
N HIS A 50 -30.64 -26.58 -9.74
CA HIS A 50 -31.06 -25.65 -10.78
C HIS A 50 -29.81 -25.26 -11.55
N THR A 51 -29.53 -26.05 -12.58
CA THR A 51 -29.37 -25.60 -13.97
C THR A 51 -29.15 -24.09 -14.12
N GLY A 52 -28.04 -23.78 -14.79
CA GLY A 52 -27.49 -22.44 -14.93
C GLY A 52 -28.47 -21.36 -15.39
N ASP A 53 -28.18 -20.17 -14.91
CA ASP A 53 -28.54 -18.93 -15.58
C ASP A 53 -27.24 -18.18 -15.84
N ASP A 54 -26.97 -17.99 -17.12
CA ASP A 54 -26.06 -17.01 -17.69
C ASP A 54 -26.43 -15.62 -17.16
N GLY A 55 -26.04 -15.35 -15.93
CA GLY A 55 -25.93 -14.01 -15.40
C GLY A 55 -24.66 -13.38 -15.96
N THR A 56 -24.67 -13.09 -17.26
CA THR A 56 -23.95 -11.91 -17.78
C THR A 56 -24.52 -10.73 -17.02
N ALA A 57 -24.03 -10.53 -15.81
CA ALA A 57 -24.13 -9.26 -15.13
C ALA A 57 -23.27 -8.35 -15.97
N ASP A 58 -23.97 -7.53 -16.75
CA ASP A 58 -23.55 -6.30 -17.38
C ASP A 58 -22.89 -5.40 -16.31
N ALA A 59 -21.74 -5.82 -15.80
CA ALA A 59 -20.73 -4.92 -15.33
C ALA A 59 -20.13 -4.40 -16.61
N ALA A 60 -20.35 -3.12 -16.91
CA ALA A 60 -19.47 -2.40 -17.81
C ALA A 60 -18.06 -2.59 -17.24
N LEU A 61 -17.37 -3.62 -17.73
CA LEU A 61 -15.96 -3.84 -17.52
C LEU A 61 -15.36 -2.55 -18.06
N MET A 62 -14.87 -1.68 -17.18
CA MET A 62 -13.72 -0.90 -17.56
C MET A 62 -12.73 -1.96 -18.04
N GLU A 63 -12.52 -2.05 -19.35
CA GLU A 63 -11.55 -2.98 -19.91
C GLU A 63 -10.25 -2.72 -19.16
N LYS A 64 -9.79 -3.74 -18.43
CA LYS A 64 -8.51 -3.67 -17.74
C LYS A 64 -7.42 -3.52 -18.77
N TYR A 65 -6.33 -2.86 -18.38
CA TYR A 65 -5.13 -2.81 -19.21
C TYR A 65 -4.49 -4.21 -19.26
N ALA A 66 -3.93 -4.61 -20.40
CA ALA A 66 -3.37 -5.96 -20.54
C ALA A 66 -2.03 -6.13 -19.80
N SER A 67 -1.39 -5.03 -19.41
CA SER A 67 -0.14 -5.05 -18.64
C SER A 67 0.01 -3.80 -17.78
N VAL A 68 0.88 -3.87 -16.76
CA VAL A 68 1.20 -2.71 -15.91
C VAL A 68 1.81 -1.58 -16.74
N GLN A 69 2.64 -1.90 -17.73
CA GLN A 69 3.23 -0.90 -18.62
C GLN A 69 2.15 -0.18 -19.45
N GLU A 70 1.16 -0.91 -19.95
CA GLU A 70 0.05 -0.30 -20.70
C GLU A 70 -0.81 0.63 -19.82
N PHE A 71 -1.06 0.24 -18.57
CA PHE A 71 -1.71 1.10 -17.58
C PHE A 71 -0.93 2.39 -17.36
N LEU A 72 0.39 2.30 -17.16
CA LEU A 72 1.26 3.47 -17.03
C LEU A 72 1.32 4.33 -18.29
N ASP A 73 1.13 3.72 -19.45
CA ASP A 73 1.17 4.43 -20.72
C ASP A 73 -0.10 5.20 -21.05
N ALA A 74 -1.20 4.90 -20.32
CA ALA A 74 -2.48 5.57 -20.48
C ALA A 74 -2.37 7.08 -20.19
N PRO A 75 -2.91 7.96 -21.07
CA PRO A 75 -2.82 9.41 -20.88
C PRO A 75 -3.36 9.91 -19.53
N SER A 76 -4.48 9.34 -19.08
CA SER A 76 -5.09 9.66 -17.78
C SER A 76 -4.17 9.33 -16.61
N VAL A 77 -3.49 8.18 -16.67
CA VAL A 77 -2.57 7.73 -15.62
C VAL A 77 -1.29 8.56 -15.64
N LYS A 78 -0.74 8.86 -16.83
CA LYS A 78 0.42 9.74 -16.97
C LYS A 78 0.18 11.12 -16.38
N GLU A 79 -0.98 11.72 -16.67
CA GLU A 79 -1.35 13.02 -16.12
C GLU A 79 -1.48 12.97 -14.60
N GLU A 80 -2.06 11.90 -14.05
CA GLU A 80 -2.21 11.72 -12.60
C GLU A 80 -0.87 11.48 -11.89
N LEU A 81 0.07 10.76 -12.51
CA LEU A 81 1.39 10.44 -11.93
C LEU A 81 2.40 11.58 -12.07
N THR A 82 2.25 12.48 -13.06
CA THR A 82 3.25 13.52 -13.34
C THR A 82 3.47 14.46 -12.15
N ASP A 83 2.39 14.97 -11.54
CA ASP A 83 2.48 15.95 -10.45
C ASP A 83 3.00 15.33 -9.13
N PRO A 84 2.49 14.16 -8.67
CA PRO A 84 3.01 13.48 -7.49
C PRO A 84 4.48 13.09 -7.62
N VAL A 85 4.90 12.53 -8.77
CA VAL A 85 6.30 12.13 -9.01
C VAL A 85 7.21 13.35 -8.93
N ARG A 86 6.83 14.45 -9.58
CA ARG A 86 7.59 15.70 -9.53
C ARG A 86 7.64 16.30 -8.13
N SER A 87 6.57 16.15 -7.35
CA SER A 87 6.53 16.67 -5.98
C SER A 87 7.25 15.78 -4.97
N ALA A 88 7.38 14.48 -5.23
CA ALA A 88 8.00 13.53 -4.32
C ALA A 88 9.51 13.74 -4.20
N LEU A 89 10.18 14.11 -5.31
CA LEU A 89 11.62 14.38 -5.35
C LEU A 89 11.89 15.78 -5.92
N PRO A 90 12.31 16.74 -5.09
CA PRO A 90 12.76 18.04 -5.55
C PRO A 90 13.94 17.90 -6.54
N GLU A 91 13.98 18.73 -7.57
CA GLU A 91 15.06 18.71 -8.60
C GLU A 91 16.46 18.92 -7.99
N ASP A 92 16.57 19.61 -6.85
CA ASP A 92 17.83 19.85 -6.13
C ASP A 92 18.20 18.75 -5.12
N SER A 93 17.43 17.66 -5.04
CA SER A 93 17.66 16.58 -4.06
C SER A 93 18.85 15.67 -4.40
N GLY A 94 19.38 15.77 -5.62
CA GLY A 94 20.39 14.83 -6.14
C GLY A 94 19.82 13.44 -6.40
N MET A 95 18.50 13.32 -6.53
CA MET A 95 17.77 12.10 -6.81
C MET A 95 16.68 12.38 -7.85
N SER A 96 16.37 11.37 -8.66
CA SER A 96 15.25 11.35 -9.59
C SER A 96 14.41 10.10 -9.39
N MET A 97 13.18 10.09 -9.90
CA MET A 97 12.28 8.93 -9.84
C MET A 97 11.81 8.57 -11.24
N GLU A 98 11.85 7.27 -11.52
CA GLU A 98 11.27 6.65 -12.70
C GLU A 98 10.20 5.65 -12.27
N ILE A 99 9.10 5.60 -13.01
CA ILE A 99 8.04 4.60 -12.84
C ILE A 99 7.96 3.77 -14.11
N LEU A 100 8.01 2.45 -13.96
CA LEU A 100 8.02 1.51 -15.07
C LEU A 100 7.21 0.26 -14.73
N GLY A 101 6.64 -0.38 -15.74
CA GLY A 101 5.90 -1.63 -15.61
C GLY A 101 6.72 -2.78 -16.18
N GLU A 102 6.96 -3.82 -15.38
CA GLU A 102 7.63 -5.05 -15.79
C GLU A 102 6.81 -6.26 -15.34
N ASP A 103 6.33 -7.09 -16.28
CA ASP A 103 5.46 -8.23 -16.00
C ASP A 103 4.24 -7.86 -15.12
N ASN A 104 4.14 -8.41 -13.92
CA ASN A 104 3.11 -8.11 -12.92
C ASN A 104 3.55 -7.00 -11.93
N LYS A 105 4.68 -6.33 -12.18
CA LYS A 105 5.30 -5.38 -11.26
C LYS A 105 5.14 -3.94 -11.72
N LEU A 106 4.70 -3.08 -10.80
CA LEU A 106 4.83 -1.63 -10.89
C LEU A 106 6.08 -1.21 -10.11
N ILE A 107 7.10 -0.71 -10.79
CA ILE A 107 8.41 -0.42 -10.20
C ILE A 107 8.60 1.09 -10.08
N TYR A 108 8.71 1.57 -8.84
CA TYR A 108 9.18 2.91 -8.47
C TYR A 108 10.70 2.85 -8.26
N SER A 109 11.46 3.41 -9.19
CA SER A 109 12.92 3.43 -9.17
C SER A 109 13.42 4.82 -8.78
N ILE A 110 13.92 4.96 -7.55
CA ILE A 110 14.59 6.18 -7.09
C ILE A 110 16.06 6.09 -7.47
N ILE A 111 16.48 6.95 -8.40
CA ILE A 111 17.84 7.02 -8.94
C ILE A 111 18.61 8.06 -8.14
N VAL A 112 19.68 7.63 -7.46
CA VAL A 112 20.57 8.49 -6.69
C VAL A 112 21.68 8.99 -7.60
N GLU A 113 21.53 10.23 -8.06
CA GLU A 113 22.42 10.89 -9.01
C GLU A 113 23.66 11.48 -8.34
N ASP A 114 23.53 11.94 -7.09
CA ASP A 114 24.67 12.42 -6.32
C ASP A 114 25.57 11.25 -5.86
N SER A 115 26.80 11.23 -6.38
CA SER A 115 27.76 10.15 -6.10
C SER A 115 28.21 10.06 -4.62
N SER A 116 28.14 11.14 -3.86
CA SER A 116 28.52 11.14 -2.44
C SER A 116 27.39 10.60 -1.57
N LEU A 117 26.14 10.94 -1.92
CA LEU A 117 24.94 10.38 -1.33
C LEU A 117 24.83 8.88 -1.64
N ALA A 118 24.99 8.49 -2.92
CA ALA A 118 25.01 7.10 -3.34
C ALA A 118 26.00 6.27 -2.51
N LYS A 119 27.24 6.73 -2.37
CA LYS A 119 28.27 6.06 -1.54
C LYS A 119 27.90 5.95 -0.06
N GLN A 120 27.14 6.90 0.49
CA GLN A 120 26.68 6.81 1.87
C GLN A 120 25.56 5.79 2.00
N MET A 121 24.55 5.86 1.13
CA MET A 121 23.41 4.93 1.14
C MET A 121 23.85 3.48 0.89
N THR A 122 24.79 3.24 -0.04
CA THR A 122 25.34 1.89 -0.28
C THR A 122 26.12 1.33 0.92
N LYS A 123 26.68 2.19 1.79
CA LYS A 123 27.38 1.73 3.00
C LYS A 123 26.43 1.37 4.14
N HIS A 124 25.23 1.93 4.11
CA HIS A 124 24.22 1.82 5.17
C HIS A 124 22.83 1.53 4.59
N PRO A 125 22.65 0.44 3.80
CA PRO A 125 21.36 0.14 3.19
C PRO A 125 20.25 -0.11 4.23
N GLU A 126 20.61 -0.54 5.44
CA GLU A 126 19.68 -0.73 6.57
C GLU A 126 18.96 0.55 7.00
N GLU A 127 19.52 1.73 6.72
CA GLU A 127 18.88 3.00 7.04
C GLU A 127 17.64 3.25 6.16
N ILE A 128 17.57 2.59 5.00
CA ILE A 128 16.47 2.71 4.03
C ILE A 128 15.25 1.89 4.46
N ASP A 129 15.46 0.80 5.21
CA ASP A 129 14.38 -0.13 5.61
C ASP A 129 13.25 0.56 6.39
N SER A 130 13.58 1.50 7.26
CA SER A 130 12.59 2.26 8.01
C SER A 130 11.73 3.16 7.11
N GLY A 131 12.29 3.66 6.01
CA GLY A 131 11.57 4.41 4.99
C GLY A 131 10.60 3.52 4.22
N PHE A 132 11.03 2.31 3.88
CA PHE A 132 10.18 1.29 3.27
C PHE A 132 8.98 0.92 4.16
N ASP A 133 9.20 0.65 5.44
CA ASP A 133 8.13 0.35 6.40
C ASP A 133 7.12 1.50 6.48
N GLY A 134 7.60 2.76 6.47
CA GLY A 134 6.75 3.94 6.51
C GLY A 134 5.86 4.13 5.27
N MET A 135 6.22 3.52 4.13
CA MET A 135 5.48 3.61 2.86
C MET A 135 4.63 2.38 2.56
N ALA A 136 4.78 1.30 3.35
CA ALA A 136 4.16 0.01 3.09
C ALA A 136 2.66 0.09 2.80
N SER A 137 1.86 0.62 3.73
CA SER A 137 0.41 0.67 3.56
C SER A 137 -0.05 1.48 2.34
N GLY A 138 0.70 2.51 1.95
CA GLY A 138 0.41 3.27 0.74
C GLY A 138 0.68 2.45 -0.52
N LEU A 139 1.82 1.76 -0.59
CA LEU A 139 2.22 0.94 -1.74
C LEU A 139 1.40 -0.36 -1.84
N GLU A 140 1.03 -0.97 -0.73
CA GLU A 140 0.09 -2.10 -0.66
C GLU A 140 -1.29 -1.68 -1.20
N SER A 141 -1.77 -0.48 -0.87
CA SER A 141 -3.01 0.06 -1.44
C SER A 141 -2.94 0.27 -2.96
N VAL A 142 -1.78 0.69 -3.46
CA VAL A 142 -1.54 0.79 -4.92
C VAL A 142 -1.55 -0.60 -5.56
N ALA A 143 -0.92 -1.59 -4.93
CA ALA A 143 -0.97 -2.98 -5.40
C ALA A 143 -2.40 -3.52 -5.46
N SER A 144 -3.23 -3.22 -4.45
CA SER A 144 -4.66 -3.57 -4.47
C SER A 144 -5.38 -2.90 -5.64
N GLY A 145 -5.16 -1.60 -5.87
CA GLY A 145 -5.77 -0.87 -6.99
C GLY A 145 -5.34 -1.39 -8.38
N LEU A 146 -4.12 -1.89 -8.52
CA LEU A 146 -3.65 -2.51 -9.76
C LEU A 146 -4.44 -3.78 -10.12
N SER A 147 -4.93 -4.53 -9.13
CA SER A 147 -5.73 -5.75 -9.36
C SER A 147 -7.05 -5.45 -10.06
N ASP A 148 -7.59 -4.24 -9.84
CA ASP A 148 -8.82 -3.78 -10.46
C ASP A 148 -8.58 -3.17 -11.84
N ALA A 149 -7.41 -2.56 -12.05
CA ALA A 149 -7.08 -1.82 -13.27
C ALA A 149 -6.37 -2.66 -14.35
N VAL A 150 -5.64 -3.71 -13.98
CA VAL A 150 -4.76 -4.46 -14.88
C VAL A 150 -5.10 -5.94 -14.88
N ASP A 151 -5.10 -6.58 -16.05
CA ASP A 151 -5.30 -8.02 -16.20
C ASP A 151 -4.01 -8.81 -15.97
N VAL A 152 -3.43 -8.66 -14.78
CA VAL A 152 -2.28 -9.43 -14.30
C VAL A 152 -2.63 -10.15 -13.00
N THR A 153 -2.09 -11.35 -12.84
CA THR A 153 -2.24 -12.11 -11.59
C THR A 153 -1.27 -11.56 -10.54
N ASP A 154 -1.77 -11.37 -9.32
CA ASP A 154 -1.00 -10.95 -8.14
C ASP A 154 -0.07 -9.75 -8.43
N PRO A 155 -0.60 -8.55 -8.74
CA PRO A 155 0.24 -7.40 -9.01
C PRO A 155 1.08 -7.03 -7.77
N VAL A 156 2.32 -6.63 -8.03
CA VAL A 156 3.30 -6.26 -7.00
C VAL A 156 3.79 -4.84 -7.26
N VAL A 157 3.89 -4.05 -6.20
CA VAL A 157 4.58 -2.77 -6.26
C VAL A 157 6.00 -2.96 -5.73
N VAL A 158 7.00 -2.53 -6.49
CA VAL A 158 8.40 -2.55 -6.08
C VAL A 158 8.88 -1.12 -5.88
N LEU A 159 9.42 -0.82 -4.71
CA LEU A 159 10.16 0.41 -4.48
C LEU A 159 11.64 0.07 -4.37
N ARG A 160 12.48 0.67 -5.22
CA ARG A 160 13.92 0.45 -5.22
C ARG A 160 14.70 1.75 -5.23
N TYR A 161 15.84 1.74 -4.55
CA TYR A 161 16.89 2.75 -4.67
C TYR A 161 18.02 2.18 -5.51
N VAL A 162 18.40 2.90 -6.55
CA VAL A 162 19.50 2.54 -7.44
C VAL A 162 20.46 3.71 -7.57
N THR A 163 21.73 3.43 -7.82
CA THR A 163 22.70 4.45 -8.23
C THR A 163 22.47 4.87 -9.69
N ALA A 164 23.08 5.99 -10.11
CA ALA A 164 22.99 6.48 -11.49
C ALA A 164 23.46 5.48 -12.58
N ASP A 165 24.30 4.49 -12.23
CA ASP A 165 24.73 3.42 -13.14
C ASP A 165 23.80 2.19 -13.13
N GLY A 166 22.70 2.25 -12.38
CA GLY A 166 21.72 1.18 -12.25
C GLY A 166 22.04 0.13 -11.20
N THR A 167 23.09 0.30 -10.39
CA THR A 167 23.40 -0.62 -9.29
C THR A 167 22.35 -0.50 -8.19
N GLU A 168 21.74 -1.60 -7.80
CA GLU A 168 20.77 -1.62 -6.70
C GLU A 168 21.45 -1.34 -5.35
N ILE A 169 20.86 -0.44 -4.58
CA ILE A 169 21.24 -0.13 -3.20
C ILE A 169 20.36 -0.92 -2.24
N ALA A 170 19.04 -0.82 -2.41
CA ALA A 170 18.03 -1.53 -1.64
C ALA A 170 16.71 -1.57 -2.41
N SER A 171 15.91 -2.61 -2.18
CA SER A 171 14.59 -2.77 -2.79
C SER A 171 13.62 -3.43 -1.84
N ARG A 172 12.32 -3.18 -2.03
CA ARG A 172 11.25 -3.89 -1.34
C ARG A 172 10.03 -4.06 -2.22
N GLU A 173 9.39 -5.21 -2.08
CA GLU A 173 8.15 -5.57 -2.75
C GLU A 173 6.96 -5.43 -1.79
N TYR A 174 5.84 -4.97 -2.33
CA TYR A 174 4.57 -4.78 -1.63
C TYR A 174 3.47 -5.43 -2.45
N THR A 175 2.74 -6.34 -1.82
CA THR A 175 1.58 -7.01 -2.42
C THR A 175 0.30 -6.34 -1.93
N ALA A 176 -0.81 -6.62 -2.60
CA ALA A 176 -2.13 -6.24 -2.09
C ALA A 176 -2.36 -6.80 -0.67
N GLN A 177 -3.06 -6.03 0.18
CA GLN A 177 -3.49 -6.41 1.54
C GLN A 177 -4.99 -6.20 1.72
#